data_AF-A0A942MQ36-F1
#
_entry.id   AF-A0A942MQ36-F1
#
_cell.length_a   1.000
_cell.length_b   1.000
_cell.length_c   1.000
_cell.angle_alpha   90.00
_cell.angle_beta   90.00
_cell.angle_gamma   90.00
#
_symmetry.space_group_name_H-M   'P 1'
#
loop_
_entity.id
_entity.type
_entity.pdbx_description
1 polymer ?
#
loop_
_entity_poly.entity_id
_entity_poly.type
_entity_poly.pdbx_seq_one_letter_code
_entity_poly.pdbx_strand_id
1 'polypeptide(L)'
;MLSGKFVNCYGLKDFDMQEIKLATCNKAIIYAPNGVMKTSLSKVLEDISKGQPTIDRIFRDMQTSYEVNYYATTFKSDALAATDKVYVINPFAEKFELPVEAMSTLLADESTRNAYDILMSKFSSEIKEFVNNIATLSGLTKPKVKGQLIADFNLSSTADWPDIFEKVLGLMAGYKPFSFFEGIKHTDLFNAKIMAIYSKPVFLTSIEQYIDKLNKLISENAILSISFNDYNAEELSKTLEKHNLFNAHHSILLKDGTTTVKDIAGWKRQVNDQLREIYGKPEMSKAFGDLKKLLTNNAEGNRLRDIILANRAIIPYLADPKSLCIQLWLHYMNSLDKDFVTTQAP
;
A
#
# COMPACT_ATOMS: atom_id res chain seq x y z
N MET A 1 43.84 -9.42 -12.15
CA MET A 1 44.60 -10.57 -11.55
C MET A 1 43.97 -10.87 -10.21
N LEU A 2 43.75 -12.14 -9.87
CA LEU A 2 43.25 -12.56 -8.55
C LEU A 2 44.22 -13.58 -7.94
N SER A 3 44.74 -13.33 -6.74
CA SER A 3 45.58 -14.27 -5.98
C SER A 3 45.33 -14.12 -4.49
N GLY A 4 45.81 -15.05 -3.67
CA GLY A 4 45.70 -14.87 -2.23
C GLY A 4 46.42 -15.91 -1.40
N LYS A 5 46.62 -15.58 -0.12
CA LYS A 5 47.22 -16.43 0.90
C LYS A 5 46.30 -16.48 2.10
N PHE A 6 46.08 -17.68 2.64
CA PHE A 6 45.11 -17.93 3.71
C PHE A 6 45.71 -18.87 4.75
N VAL A 7 45.66 -18.47 6.02
CA VAL A 7 46.17 -19.25 7.15
C VAL A 7 45.09 -19.32 8.23
N ASN A 8 44.72 -20.53 8.62
CA ASN A 8 43.64 -20.85 9.57
C ASN A 8 42.29 -20.16 9.28
N CYS A 9 41.89 -20.06 8.00
CA CYS A 9 40.63 -19.44 7.59
C CYS A 9 39.55 -20.49 7.28
N TYR A 10 38.53 -20.66 8.13
CA TYR A 10 37.46 -21.65 7.91
C TYR A 10 37.94 -23.06 7.50
N GLY A 11 39.03 -23.56 8.08
CA GLY A 11 39.63 -24.86 7.75
C GLY A 11 40.74 -24.82 6.69
N LEU A 12 41.01 -23.66 6.07
CA LEU A 12 42.19 -23.43 5.24
C LEU A 12 43.40 -23.24 6.16
N LYS A 13 44.12 -24.33 6.47
CA LYS A 13 45.27 -24.29 7.40
C LYS A 13 46.41 -23.41 6.87
N ASP A 14 46.86 -23.70 5.65
CA ASP A 14 47.85 -22.94 4.91
C ASP A 14 47.55 -23.16 3.42
N PHE A 15 47.00 -22.14 2.77
CA PHE A 15 46.53 -22.22 1.40
C PHE A 15 47.01 -21.01 0.60
N ASP A 16 47.87 -21.27 -0.38
CA ASP A 16 48.31 -20.30 -1.37
C ASP A 16 47.50 -20.46 -2.66
N MET A 17 46.62 -19.50 -2.93
CA MET A 17 45.90 -19.39 -4.19
C MET A 17 46.80 -18.76 -5.24
N GLN A 18 47.25 -19.60 -6.17
CA GLN A 18 48.02 -19.15 -7.33
C GLN A 18 47.25 -18.12 -8.16
N GLU A 19 48.02 -17.36 -8.93
CA GLU A 19 47.53 -16.27 -9.75
C GLU A 19 46.50 -16.73 -10.79
N ILE A 20 45.26 -16.23 -10.67
CA ILE A 20 44.22 -16.36 -11.67
C ILE A 20 44.26 -15.11 -12.57
N LYS A 21 44.66 -15.32 -13.82
CA LYS A 21 44.72 -14.29 -14.84
C LYS A 21 43.33 -14.02 -15.40
N LEU A 22 42.80 -12.83 -15.12
CA LEU A 22 41.48 -12.37 -15.58
C LEU A 22 41.56 -11.39 -16.77
N ALA A 23 42.73 -11.28 -17.42
CA ALA A 23 42.99 -10.29 -18.46
C ALA A 23 42.31 -10.62 -19.80
N THR A 24 42.25 -11.90 -20.18
CA THR A 24 41.61 -12.37 -21.42
C THR A 24 40.14 -12.74 -21.23
N CYS A 25 39.77 -13.17 -20.03
CA CYS A 25 38.40 -13.47 -19.63
C CYS A 25 38.19 -13.02 -18.18
N ASN A 26 37.17 -12.21 -17.94
CA ASN A 26 36.82 -11.72 -16.61
C ASN A 26 36.05 -12.75 -15.75
N LYS A 27 36.06 -14.03 -16.15
CA LYS A 27 35.36 -15.13 -15.49
C LYS A 27 36.35 -16.26 -15.20
N ALA A 28 36.26 -16.82 -14.00
CA ALA A 28 37.03 -18.00 -13.60
C ALA A 28 36.09 -19.01 -12.94
N ILE A 29 36.30 -20.29 -13.25
CA ILE A 29 35.61 -21.41 -12.59
C ILE A 29 36.61 -22.09 -11.67
N ILE A 30 36.33 -22.08 -10.36
CA ILE A 30 37.14 -22.75 -9.35
C ILE A 30 36.48 -24.09 -9.03
N TYR A 31 37.15 -25.19 -9.41
CA TYR A 31 36.71 -26.54 -9.12
C TYR A 31 37.65 -27.24 -8.14
N ALA A 32 37.10 -27.93 -7.15
CA ALA A 32 37.84 -28.73 -6.19
C ALA A 32 36.95 -29.86 -5.66
N PRO A 33 37.51 -30.94 -5.09
CA PRO A 33 36.74 -31.98 -4.38
C PRO A 33 35.94 -31.44 -3.18
N ASN A 34 35.04 -32.26 -2.65
CA ASN A 34 34.28 -31.93 -1.45
C ASN A 34 35.19 -31.88 -0.22
N GLY A 35 34.94 -30.91 0.67
CA GLY A 35 35.70 -30.74 1.91
C GLY A 35 37.07 -30.06 1.76
N VAL A 36 37.44 -29.56 0.57
CA VAL A 36 38.77 -28.96 0.33
C VAL A 36 38.78 -27.46 0.63
N MET A 37 38.22 -26.62 -0.25
CA MET A 37 38.34 -25.16 -0.10
C MET A 37 37.14 -24.33 -0.55
N LYS A 38 36.26 -24.85 -1.41
CA LYS A 38 35.27 -24.02 -2.14
C LYS A 38 34.42 -23.14 -1.21
N THR A 39 33.83 -23.77 -0.19
CA THR A 39 32.98 -23.10 0.80
C THR A 39 33.79 -22.27 1.79
N SER A 40 35.01 -22.67 2.12
CA SER A 40 35.88 -21.90 3.01
C SER A 40 36.30 -20.60 2.34
N LEU A 41 36.73 -20.68 1.07
CA LEU A 41 37.10 -19.52 0.27
C LEU A 41 35.92 -18.55 0.08
N SER A 42 34.71 -19.06 -0.21
CA SER A 42 33.53 -18.20 -0.36
C SER A 42 33.20 -17.44 0.94
N LYS A 43 33.38 -18.08 2.10
CA LYS A 43 33.17 -17.44 3.40
C LYS A 43 34.22 -16.37 3.71
N VAL A 44 35.48 -16.60 3.38
CA VAL A 44 36.51 -15.54 3.53
C VAL A 44 36.17 -14.32 2.67
N LEU A 45 35.75 -14.54 1.42
CA LEU A 45 35.33 -13.43 0.54
C LEU A 45 34.07 -12.72 1.06
N GLU A 46 33.15 -13.46 1.70
CA GLU A 46 31.96 -12.90 2.34
C GLU A 46 32.33 -12.03 3.55
N ASP A 47 33.28 -12.47 4.38
CA ASP A 47 33.79 -11.68 5.51
C ASP A 47 34.48 -10.41 5.02
N ILE A 48 35.28 -10.50 3.96
CA ILE A 48 35.92 -9.32 3.32
C ILE A 48 34.84 -8.33 2.88
N SER A 49 33.81 -8.78 2.16
CA SER A 49 32.69 -7.94 1.71
C SER A 49 32.04 -7.19 2.88
N LYS A 50 31.80 -7.89 4.00
CA LYS A 50 31.13 -7.34 5.20
C LYS A 50 32.07 -6.63 6.17
N GLY A 51 33.38 -6.59 5.90
CA GLY A 51 34.40 -6.05 6.82
C GLY A 51 34.45 -6.80 8.16
N GLN A 52 34.14 -8.10 8.17
CA GLN A 52 34.10 -8.93 9.38
C GLN A 52 35.43 -9.67 9.58
N PRO A 53 35.79 -9.99 10.84
CA PRO A 53 36.95 -10.82 11.11
C PRO A 53 36.71 -12.26 10.64
N THR A 54 37.65 -12.79 9.86
CA THR A 54 37.66 -14.20 9.47
C THR A 54 38.22 -15.06 10.61
N ILE A 55 37.56 -16.18 10.89
CA ILE A 55 37.97 -17.12 11.95
C ILE A 55 37.99 -18.57 11.44
N ASP A 56 38.73 -19.44 12.12
CA ASP A 56 38.58 -20.88 11.91
C ASP A 56 37.25 -21.39 12.48
N ARG A 57 36.67 -22.40 11.81
CA ARG A 57 35.38 -22.98 12.22
C ARG A 57 35.50 -23.81 13.50
N ILE A 58 36.59 -24.54 13.65
CA ILE A 58 36.80 -25.54 14.70
C ILE A 58 37.70 -24.96 15.80
N PHE A 59 38.81 -24.33 15.41
CA PHE A 59 39.82 -23.85 16.34
C PHE A 59 39.84 -22.32 16.41
N ARG A 60 38.86 -21.75 17.12
CA ARG A 60 38.63 -20.30 17.18
C ARG A 60 39.78 -19.50 17.80
N ASP A 61 40.62 -20.15 18.61
CA ASP A 61 41.75 -19.51 19.27
C ASP A 61 43.00 -19.43 18.40
N MET A 62 43.00 -20.03 17.19
CA MET A 62 44.11 -19.92 16.27
C MET A 62 44.16 -18.54 15.63
N GLN A 63 45.36 -17.99 15.48
CA GLN A 63 45.57 -16.77 14.72
C GLN A 63 45.25 -17.03 13.25
N THR A 64 44.21 -16.36 12.75
CA THR A 64 43.78 -16.38 11.36
C THR A 64 44.39 -15.20 10.61
N SER A 65 44.88 -15.44 9.40
CA SER A 65 45.36 -14.36 8.53
C SER A 65 45.04 -14.63 7.07
N TYR A 66 44.70 -13.58 6.34
CA TYR A 66 44.55 -13.64 4.89
C TYR A 66 45.16 -12.41 4.20
N GLU A 67 45.61 -12.60 2.97
CA GLU A 67 45.93 -11.54 2.03
C GLU A 67 45.33 -11.92 0.67
N VAL A 68 44.40 -11.11 0.14
CA VAL A 68 43.76 -11.33 -1.16
C VAL A 68 44.09 -10.15 -2.08
N ASN A 69 44.69 -10.44 -3.22
CA ASN A 69 45.09 -9.44 -4.21
C ASN A 69 44.12 -9.48 -5.40
N TYR A 70 43.50 -8.35 -5.71
CA TYR A 70 42.67 -8.15 -6.89
C TYR A 70 43.13 -6.90 -7.66
N TYR A 71 43.82 -7.13 -8.79
CA TYR A 71 44.51 -6.07 -9.56
C TYR A 71 45.39 -5.19 -8.66
N ALA A 72 45.07 -3.91 -8.50
CA ALA A 72 45.81 -2.96 -7.67
C ALA A 72 45.30 -2.85 -6.23
N THR A 73 44.27 -3.64 -5.85
CA THR A 73 43.70 -3.64 -4.50
C THR A 73 44.14 -4.89 -3.73
N THR A 74 44.55 -4.70 -2.48
CA THR A 74 44.93 -5.78 -1.56
C THR A 74 44.04 -5.72 -0.32
N PHE A 75 43.39 -6.84 0.00
CA PHE A 75 42.58 -7.02 1.20
C PHE A 75 43.37 -7.84 2.22
N LYS A 76 43.46 -7.37 3.46
CA LYS A 76 44.24 -8.03 4.51
C LYS A 76 43.43 -8.19 5.79
N SER A 77 43.73 -9.26 6.53
CA SER A 77 43.07 -9.56 7.81
C SER A 77 43.32 -8.52 8.92
N ASP A 78 44.36 -7.70 8.81
CA ASP A 78 44.68 -6.63 9.76
C ASP A 78 44.00 -5.28 9.46
N ALA A 79 43.39 -5.15 8.28
CA ALA A 79 42.73 -3.94 7.81
C ALA A 79 41.29 -4.26 7.40
N LEU A 80 40.42 -4.44 8.40
CA LEU A 80 39.01 -4.73 8.20
C LEU A 80 38.24 -3.46 7.81
N ALA A 81 37.79 -3.42 6.56
CA ALA A 81 36.86 -2.41 6.06
C ALA A 81 35.83 -3.10 5.18
N ALA A 82 34.55 -2.79 5.40
CA ALA A 82 33.50 -3.25 4.49
C ALA A 82 33.76 -2.69 3.10
N THR A 83 33.55 -3.52 2.07
CA THR A 83 33.88 -3.18 0.68
C THR A 83 32.79 -3.66 -0.25
N ASP A 84 32.43 -2.81 -1.20
CA ASP A 84 31.50 -3.10 -2.30
C ASP A 84 32.19 -3.86 -3.45
N LYS A 85 33.52 -3.78 -3.55
CA LYS A 85 34.34 -4.48 -4.56
C LYS A 85 34.25 -6.01 -4.54
N VAL A 86 33.73 -6.61 -3.47
CA VAL A 86 33.59 -8.07 -3.32
C VAL A 86 32.15 -8.36 -2.93
N TYR A 87 31.49 -9.28 -3.66
CA TYR A 87 30.14 -9.73 -3.35
C TYR A 87 30.03 -11.24 -3.57
N VAL A 88 29.42 -11.95 -2.61
CA VAL A 88 29.29 -13.41 -2.64
C VAL A 88 27.82 -13.80 -2.71
N ILE A 89 27.44 -14.52 -3.78
CA ILE A 89 26.10 -15.06 -3.95
C ILE A 89 26.03 -16.44 -3.29
N ASN A 90 25.28 -16.54 -2.19
CA ASN A 90 25.06 -17.80 -1.48
C ASN A 90 23.81 -18.52 -2.05
N PRO A 91 23.94 -19.71 -2.66
CA PRO A 91 22.82 -20.41 -3.32
C PRO A 91 21.74 -20.92 -2.35
N PHE A 92 21.99 -20.86 -1.04
CA PHE A 92 21.07 -21.31 0.01
C PHE A 92 20.61 -20.16 0.94
N ALA A 93 20.83 -18.91 0.55
CA ALA A 93 20.26 -17.79 1.29
C ALA A 93 18.73 -17.77 1.08
N GLU A 94 17.96 -17.75 2.17
CA GLU A 94 16.48 -17.71 2.13
C GLU A 94 15.93 -16.48 1.39
N LYS A 95 16.77 -15.46 1.18
CA LYS A 95 16.44 -14.27 0.40
C LYS A 95 17.56 -13.96 -0.56
N PHE A 96 17.21 -13.81 -1.84
CA PHE A 96 18.08 -13.23 -2.85
C PHE A 96 18.02 -11.70 -2.71
N GLU A 97 18.71 -11.17 -1.72
CA GLU A 97 18.89 -9.74 -1.52
C GLU A 97 20.19 -9.34 -2.20
N LEU A 98 20.12 -8.91 -3.47
CA LEU A 98 21.21 -8.12 -4.04
C LEU A 98 21.08 -6.69 -3.49
N PRO A 99 22.09 -6.15 -2.79
CA PRO A 99 22.15 -4.72 -2.53
C PRO A 99 22.00 -3.94 -3.84
N VAL A 100 21.44 -2.72 -3.79
CA VAL A 100 21.32 -1.86 -4.98
C VAL A 100 22.68 -1.75 -5.68
N GLU A 101 23.76 -1.67 -4.92
CA GLU A 101 25.14 -1.61 -5.40
C GLU A 101 25.60 -2.89 -6.13
N ALA A 102 25.11 -4.07 -5.74
CA ALA A 102 25.41 -5.35 -6.40
C ALA A 102 24.59 -5.54 -7.69
N MET A 103 23.35 -5.04 -7.73
CA MET A 103 22.57 -4.92 -8.97
C MET A 103 23.22 -3.93 -9.95
N SER A 104 23.76 -2.81 -9.46
CA SER A 104 24.51 -1.84 -10.25
C SER A 104 25.80 -2.40 -10.87
N THR A 105 26.32 -3.52 -10.35
CA THR A 105 27.50 -4.21 -10.90
C THR A 105 27.14 -5.23 -11.99
N LEU A 106 25.87 -5.69 -12.02
CA LEU A 106 25.35 -6.58 -13.07
C LEU A 106 24.96 -5.81 -14.34
N LEU A 107 24.67 -4.51 -14.22
CA LEU A 107 24.41 -3.62 -15.35
C LEU A 107 25.74 -3.19 -16.00
N ALA A 108 25.97 -3.61 -17.24
CA ALA A 108 27.28 -3.49 -17.89
C ALA A 108 27.60 -2.08 -18.46
N ASP A 109 26.61 -1.19 -18.55
CA ASP A 109 26.75 0.15 -19.15
C ASP A 109 26.47 1.26 -18.12
N GLU A 110 27.38 2.23 -18.05
CA GLU A 110 27.34 3.36 -17.10
C GLU A 110 26.12 4.26 -17.32
N SER A 111 25.66 4.42 -18.56
CA SER A 111 24.48 5.22 -18.86
C SER A 111 23.20 4.57 -18.31
N THR A 112 23.06 3.26 -18.49
CA THR A 112 21.95 2.44 -17.99
C THR A 112 21.96 2.39 -16.46
N ARG A 113 23.15 2.31 -15.85
CA ARG A 113 23.33 2.38 -14.39
C ARG A 113 22.82 3.69 -13.82
N ASN A 114 23.28 4.82 -14.36
CA ASN A 114 22.86 6.14 -13.87
C ASN A 114 21.34 6.35 -14.05
N ALA A 115 20.77 5.89 -15.16
CA ALA A 115 19.32 5.98 -15.39
C ALA A 115 18.52 5.17 -14.35
N TYR A 116 18.99 3.96 -14.01
CA TYR A 116 18.37 3.12 -12.99
C TYR A 116 18.44 3.75 -11.60
N ASP A 117 19.62 4.23 -11.18
CA ASP A 117 19.82 4.84 -9.86
C ASP A 117 18.94 6.09 -9.68
N ILE A 118 18.84 6.92 -10.72
CA ILE A 118 17.94 8.08 -10.74
C ILE A 118 16.48 7.65 -10.61
N LEU A 119 16.06 6.63 -11.37
CA LEU A 119 14.68 6.13 -11.35
C LEU A 119 14.31 5.58 -9.97
N MET A 120 15.17 4.76 -9.37
CA MET A 120 14.91 4.16 -8.06
C MET A 120 14.92 5.20 -6.94
N SER A 121 15.81 6.19 -7.02
CA SER A 121 15.83 7.31 -6.08
C SER A 121 14.53 8.12 -6.13
N LYS A 122 14.06 8.46 -7.33
CA LYS A 122 12.76 9.12 -7.55
C LYS A 122 11.59 8.27 -7.04
N PHE A 123 11.57 6.99 -7.37
CA PHE A 123 10.52 6.07 -6.93
C PHE A 123 10.46 5.98 -5.39
N SER A 124 11.62 5.88 -4.73
CA SER A 124 11.72 5.87 -3.27
C SER A 124 11.23 7.19 -2.65
N SER A 125 11.53 8.35 -3.25
CA SER A 125 11.03 9.63 -2.75
C SER A 125 9.52 9.76 -2.88
N GLU A 126 8.94 9.36 -4.01
CA GLU A 126 7.48 9.39 -4.24
C GLU A 126 6.75 8.47 -3.24
N ILE A 127 7.27 7.25 -3.01
CA ILE A 127 6.72 6.35 -1.99
C ILE A 127 6.73 6.99 -0.60
N LYS A 128 7.83 7.68 -0.23
CA LYS A 128 7.91 8.35 1.07
C LYS A 128 6.85 9.45 1.21
N GLU A 129 6.64 10.24 0.15
CA GLU A 129 5.60 11.27 0.15
C GLU A 129 4.20 10.64 0.24
N PHE A 130 3.92 9.62 -0.58
CA PHE A 130 2.68 8.85 -0.54
C PHE A 130 2.39 8.32 0.86
N VAL A 131 3.36 7.66 1.50
CA VAL A 131 3.22 7.12 2.87
C VAL A 131 2.96 8.23 3.89
N ASN A 132 3.60 9.39 3.76
CA ASN A 132 3.36 10.53 4.66
C ASN A 132 1.91 11.04 4.55
N ASN A 133 1.43 11.20 3.33
CA ASN A 133 0.08 11.69 3.04
C ASN A 133 -0.98 10.69 3.52
N ILE A 134 -0.80 9.41 3.17
CA ILE A 134 -1.69 8.34 3.59
C ILE A 134 -1.70 8.17 5.13
N ALA A 135 -0.56 8.24 5.80
CA ALA A 135 -0.51 8.17 7.26
C ALA A 135 -1.37 9.28 7.91
N THR A 136 -1.34 10.48 7.33
CA THR A 136 -2.11 11.64 7.81
C THR A 136 -3.62 11.42 7.64
N LEU A 137 -4.05 10.95 6.45
CA LEU A 137 -5.46 10.72 6.13
C LEU A 137 -6.04 9.51 6.89
N SER A 138 -5.31 8.41 6.94
CA SER A 138 -5.76 7.14 7.55
C SER A 138 -5.69 7.14 9.08
N GLY A 139 -4.87 8.02 9.68
CA GLY A 139 -4.56 8.00 11.11
C GLY A 139 -3.56 6.90 11.53
N LEU A 140 -2.98 6.19 10.57
CA LEU A 140 -1.97 5.16 10.84
C LEU A 140 -0.57 5.78 11.01
N THR A 141 0.28 5.09 11.78
CA THR A 141 1.72 5.40 11.80
C THR A 141 2.38 4.96 10.50
N LYS A 142 3.31 5.75 9.95
CA LYS A 142 4.03 5.48 8.69
C LYS A 142 4.51 4.02 8.52
N PRO A 143 5.12 3.35 9.51
CA PRO A 143 5.60 1.96 9.35
C PRO A 143 4.48 0.93 9.15
N LYS A 144 3.25 1.25 9.59
CA LYS A 144 2.10 0.34 9.49
C LYS A 144 1.34 0.46 8.16
N VAL A 145 1.54 1.55 7.41
CA VAL A 145 0.78 1.83 6.19
C VAL A 145 0.91 0.69 5.17
N LYS A 146 2.15 0.28 4.85
CA LYS A 146 2.39 -0.80 3.86
C LYS A 146 1.71 -2.10 4.28
N GLY A 147 1.92 -2.54 5.51
CA GLY A 147 1.34 -3.79 6.02
C GLY A 147 -0.19 -3.77 6.04
N GLN A 148 -0.77 -2.62 6.37
CA GLN A 148 -2.22 -2.46 6.36
C GLN A 148 -2.80 -2.51 4.95
N LEU A 149 -2.19 -1.83 3.97
CA LEU A 149 -2.60 -1.90 2.55
C LEU A 149 -2.51 -3.33 2.01
N ILE A 150 -1.43 -4.06 2.31
CA ILE A 150 -1.28 -5.46 1.91
C ILE A 150 -2.41 -6.32 2.49
N ALA A 151 -2.73 -6.14 3.77
CA ALA A 151 -3.79 -6.89 4.45
C ALA A 151 -5.18 -6.57 3.88
N ASP A 152 -5.51 -5.29 3.72
CA ASP A 152 -6.84 -4.84 3.29
C ASP A 152 -7.11 -5.13 1.81
N PHE A 153 -6.07 -5.06 0.97
CA PHE A 153 -6.16 -5.46 -0.44
C PHE A 153 -6.00 -6.97 -0.66
N ASN A 154 -5.79 -7.74 0.41
CA ASN A 154 -5.62 -9.19 0.37
C ASN A 154 -4.51 -9.62 -0.61
N LEU A 155 -3.36 -8.93 -0.52
CA LEU A 155 -2.15 -9.22 -1.30
C LEU A 155 -1.29 -10.28 -0.60
N SER A 156 -0.33 -10.85 -1.33
CA SER A 156 0.61 -11.82 -0.74
C SER A 156 1.48 -11.17 0.34
N SER A 157 1.96 -11.95 1.30
CA SER A 157 2.85 -11.44 2.36
C SER A 157 4.21 -10.97 1.84
N THR A 158 4.56 -11.36 0.61
CA THR A 158 5.79 -10.94 -0.09
C THR A 158 5.56 -9.74 -1.02
N ALA A 159 4.33 -9.21 -1.09
CA ALA A 159 4.01 -8.08 -1.96
C ALA A 159 4.77 -6.82 -1.56
N ASP A 160 5.12 -6.02 -2.57
CA ASP A 160 5.78 -4.73 -2.42
C ASP A 160 4.97 -3.60 -3.07
N TRP A 161 5.48 -2.38 -3.03
CA TRP A 161 4.83 -1.18 -3.54
C TRP A 161 4.34 -1.30 -4.99
N PRO A 162 5.08 -1.90 -5.94
CA PRO A 162 4.57 -2.12 -7.29
C PRO A 162 3.27 -2.93 -7.32
N ASP A 163 3.18 -4.02 -6.54
CA ASP A 163 1.97 -4.86 -6.47
C ASP A 163 0.79 -4.09 -5.87
N ILE A 164 1.06 -3.27 -4.84
CA ILE A 164 0.06 -2.39 -4.21
C ILE A 164 -0.47 -1.40 -5.25
N PHE A 165 0.40 -0.74 -5.99
CA PHE A 165 0.00 0.26 -6.98
C PHE A 165 -0.73 -0.36 -8.18
N GLU A 166 -0.30 -1.53 -8.67
CA GLU A 166 -1.03 -2.27 -9.71
C GLU A 166 -2.45 -2.62 -9.24
N LYS A 167 -2.58 -3.11 -8.00
CA LYS A 167 -3.88 -3.42 -7.41
C LYS A 167 -4.76 -2.17 -7.29
N VAL A 168 -4.20 -1.06 -6.83
CA VAL A 168 -4.91 0.22 -6.73
C VAL A 168 -5.39 0.69 -8.09
N LEU A 169 -4.53 0.69 -9.12
CA LEU A 169 -4.89 1.10 -10.47
C LEU A 169 -6.06 0.30 -11.03
N GLY A 170 -6.06 -1.02 -10.83
CA GLY A 170 -7.16 -1.89 -11.25
C GLY A 170 -8.48 -1.58 -10.53
N LEU A 171 -8.42 -1.20 -9.26
CA LEU A 171 -9.60 -0.85 -8.45
C LEU A 171 -10.11 0.58 -8.73
N MET A 172 -9.19 1.51 -9.02
CA MET A 172 -9.49 2.91 -9.28
C MET A 172 -10.37 3.10 -10.52
N ALA A 173 -10.23 2.23 -11.53
CA ALA A 173 -11.06 2.27 -12.75
C ALA A 173 -12.58 2.15 -12.49
N GLY A 174 -12.98 1.52 -11.38
CA GLY A 174 -14.37 1.37 -10.96
C GLY A 174 -14.76 2.26 -9.77
N TYR A 175 -13.85 3.11 -9.29
CA TYR A 175 -14.07 3.93 -8.11
C TYR A 175 -15.10 5.02 -8.37
N LYS A 176 -15.95 5.29 -7.37
CA LYS A 176 -16.86 6.43 -7.36
C LYS A 176 -16.60 7.25 -6.09
N PRO A 177 -16.46 8.58 -6.20
CA PRO A 177 -16.20 9.42 -5.03
C PRO A 177 -17.38 9.35 -4.07
N PHE A 178 -17.14 9.22 -2.77
CA PHE A 178 -18.20 9.26 -1.77
C PHE A 178 -17.95 10.41 -0.79
N SER A 179 -18.87 11.37 -0.73
CA SER A 179 -18.76 12.54 0.16
C SER A 179 -18.77 12.17 1.64
N PHE A 180 -19.44 11.08 2.01
CA PHE A 180 -19.51 10.63 3.40
C PHE A 180 -18.17 10.15 3.97
N PHE A 181 -17.13 9.97 3.15
CA PHE A 181 -15.78 9.63 3.62
C PHE A 181 -14.95 10.85 4.04
N GLU A 182 -15.40 12.06 3.76
CA GLU A 182 -14.65 13.28 4.11
C GLU A 182 -14.38 13.34 5.63
N GLY A 183 -13.10 13.46 5.98
CA GLY A 183 -12.65 13.56 7.37
C GLY A 183 -12.71 12.25 8.17
N ILE A 184 -13.12 11.12 7.57
CA ILE A 184 -13.13 9.82 8.24
C ILE A 184 -11.74 9.19 8.16
N LYS A 185 -11.19 8.78 9.30
CA LYS A 185 -9.93 8.04 9.40
C LYS A 185 -10.16 6.53 9.30
N HIS A 186 -9.21 5.81 8.70
CA HIS A 186 -9.23 4.36 8.63
C HIS A 186 -9.34 3.73 10.02
N THR A 187 -8.56 4.24 10.98
CA THR A 187 -8.58 3.77 12.37
C THR A 187 -9.93 3.93 13.08
N ASP A 188 -10.77 4.85 12.60
CA ASP A 188 -12.10 5.13 13.16
C ASP A 188 -13.17 4.14 12.69
N LEU A 189 -12.95 3.43 11.57
CA LEU A 189 -13.86 2.44 11.01
C LEU A 189 -13.32 1.01 11.05
N PHE A 190 -11.99 0.85 11.01
CA PHE A 190 -11.32 -0.43 10.84
C PHE A 190 -10.24 -0.57 11.91
N ASN A 191 -10.66 -1.09 13.06
CA ASN A 191 -9.78 -1.54 14.12
C ASN A 191 -10.35 -2.82 14.74
N ALA A 192 -9.54 -3.55 15.51
CA ALA A 192 -9.93 -4.85 16.06
C ALA A 192 -11.25 -4.83 16.84
N LYS A 193 -11.54 -3.74 17.57
CA LYS A 193 -12.77 -3.61 18.36
C LYS A 193 -14.00 -3.34 17.48
N ILE A 194 -13.86 -2.52 16.45
CA ILE A 194 -14.94 -2.26 15.50
C ILE A 194 -15.20 -3.47 14.61
N MET A 195 -14.15 -4.18 14.18
CA MET A 195 -14.31 -5.44 13.46
C MET A 195 -15.09 -6.46 14.30
N ALA A 196 -14.86 -6.51 15.61
CA ALA A 196 -15.64 -7.35 16.52
C ALA A 196 -17.12 -6.91 16.63
N ILE A 197 -17.46 -5.65 16.35
CA ILE A 197 -18.86 -5.20 16.23
C ILE A 197 -19.45 -5.70 14.91
N TYR A 198 -18.74 -5.52 13.79
CA TYR A 198 -19.18 -5.98 12.47
C TYR A 198 -19.40 -7.50 12.39
N SER A 199 -18.63 -8.27 13.16
CA SER A 199 -18.79 -9.73 13.24
C SER A 199 -20.02 -10.19 14.03
N LYS A 200 -20.73 -9.30 14.75
CA LYS A 200 -21.91 -9.70 15.53
C LYS A 200 -23.10 -9.94 14.59
N PRO A 201 -23.76 -11.11 14.64
CA PRO A 201 -24.94 -11.37 13.82
C PRO A 201 -26.05 -10.33 14.00
N VAL A 202 -26.26 -9.88 15.25
CA VAL A 202 -27.25 -8.84 15.58
C VAL A 202 -26.98 -7.52 14.86
N PHE A 203 -25.72 -7.14 14.66
CA PHE A 203 -25.36 -5.94 13.92
C PHE A 203 -25.70 -6.10 12.43
N LEU A 204 -25.28 -7.20 11.81
CA LEU A 204 -25.55 -7.49 10.40
C LEU A 204 -27.05 -7.52 10.11
N THR A 205 -27.83 -8.24 10.92
CA THR A 205 -29.29 -8.28 10.79
C THR A 205 -29.94 -6.90 10.95
N SER A 206 -29.40 -6.04 11.82
CA SER A 206 -29.92 -4.67 11.98
C SER A 206 -29.62 -3.79 10.77
N ILE A 207 -28.45 -3.96 10.15
CA ILE A 207 -28.08 -3.28 8.90
C ILE A 207 -28.96 -3.78 7.75
N GLU A 208 -29.14 -5.08 7.59
CA GLU A 208 -30.02 -5.68 6.57
C GLU A 208 -31.45 -5.18 6.71
N GLN A 209 -32.02 -5.21 7.92
CA GLN A 209 -33.36 -4.67 8.17
C GLN A 209 -33.48 -3.17 7.87
N TYR A 210 -32.42 -2.39 8.12
CA TYR A 210 -32.40 -0.98 7.75
C TYR A 210 -32.39 -0.80 6.23
N ILE A 211 -31.55 -1.56 5.52
CA ILE A 211 -31.44 -1.54 4.06
C ILE A 211 -32.76 -1.96 3.42
N ASP A 212 -33.40 -3.04 3.89
CA ASP A 212 -34.67 -3.52 3.36
C ASP A 212 -35.78 -2.49 3.49
N LYS A 213 -35.91 -1.88 4.67
CA LYS A 213 -36.88 -0.80 4.91
C LYS A 213 -36.59 0.42 4.03
N LEU A 214 -35.32 0.81 3.93
CA LEU A 214 -34.89 1.93 3.09
C LEU A 214 -35.25 1.66 1.62
N ASN A 215 -34.90 0.49 1.10
CA ASN A 215 -35.16 0.10 -0.29
C ASN A 215 -36.66 0.05 -0.58
N LYS A 216 -37.47 -0.47 0.35
CA LYS A 216 -38.92 -0.50 0.20
C LYS A 216 -39.50 0.91 0.09
N LEU A 217 -39.08 1.83 0.97
CA LEU A 217 -39.55 3.21 0.97
C LEU A 217 -39.04 4.03 -0.22
N ILE A 218 -37.80 3.78 -0.66
CA ILE A 218 -37.23 4.40 -1.84
C ILE A 218 -37.92 3.89 -3.12
N SER A 219 -38.34 2.61 -3.17
CA SER A 219 -39.03 2.06 -4.34
C SER A 219 -40.39 2.71 -4.61
N GLU A 220 -41.05 3.18 -3.55
CA GLU A 220 -42.34 3.89 -3.59
C GLU A 220 -42.17 5.41 -3.75
N ASN A 221 -40.94 5.92 -3.82
CA ASN A 221 -40.66 7.35 -3.84
C ASN A 221 -40.91 7.98 -5.22
N ALA A 222 -41.35 9.25 -5.21
CA ALA A 222 -41.63 10.01 -6.43
C ALA A 222 -40.36 10.43 -7.20
N ILE A 223 -39.23 10.61 -6.52
CA ILE A 223 -37.98 11.13 -7.10
C ILE A 223 -36.86 10.09 -7.02
N LEU A 224 -36.69 9.49 -5.85
CA LEU A 224 -35.61 8.55 -5.57
C LEU A 224 -35.97 7.14 -6.03
N SER A 225 -34.94 6.35 -6.30
CA SER A 225 -35.05 4.92 -6.56
C SER A 225 -33.82 4.20 -6.02
N ILE A 226 -33.82 2.87 -6.01
CA ILE A 226 -32.67 2.08 -5.55
C ILE A 226 -31.41 2.47 -6.36
N SER A 227 -31.58 2.74 -7.66
CA SER A 227 -30.51 3.14 -8.59
C SER A 227 -30.21 4.65 -8.57
N PHE A 228 -31.09 5.45 -7.99
CA PHE A 228 -31.00 6.91 -7.91
C PHE A 228 -31.30 7.36 -6.48
N ASN A 229 -30.30 7.20 -5.61
CA ASN A 229 -30.41 7.47 -4.18
C ASN A 229 -29.89 8.88 -3.83
N ASP A 230 -29.79 9.18 -2.53
CA ASP A 230 -29.28 10.45 -1.99
C ASP A 230 -27.95 10.89 -2.66
N TYR A 231 -26.99 9.97 -2.76
CA TYR A 231 -25.70 10.24 -3.39
C TYR A 231 -25.85 10.64 -4.87
N ASN A 232 -26.64 9.89 -5.65
CA ASN A 232 -26.84 10.22 -7.07
C ASN A 232 -27.53 11.58 -7.24
N ALA A 233 -28.45 11.92 -6.34
CA ALA A 233 -29.17 13.19 -6.39
C ALA A 233 -28.26 14.38 -6.04
N GLU A 234 -27.34 14.22 -5.08
CA GLU A 234 -26.33 15.23 -4.74
C GLU A 234 -25.31 15.41 -5.88
N GLU A 235 -24.83 14.32 -6.47
CA GLU A 235 -23.89 14.38 -7.60
C GLU A 235 -24.52 15.03 -8.84
N LEU A 236 -25.79 14.71 -9.12
CA LEU A 236 -26.55 15.40 -10.15
C LEU A 236 -26.67 16.89 -9.84
N SER A 237 -26.90 17.27 -8.56
CA SER A 237 -26.96 18.68 -8.15
C SER A 237 -25.68 19.43 -8.51
N LYS A 238 -24.51 18.87 -8.15
CA LYS A 238 -23.20 19.46 -8.47
C LYS A 238 -22.98 19.57 -9.97
N THR A 239 -23.38 18.55 -10.73
CA THR A 239 -23.26 18.53 -12.19
C THR A 239 -24.12 19.60 -12.84
N LEU A 240 -25.38 19.75 -12.38
CA LEU A 240 -26.30 20.78 -12.88
C LEU A 240 -25.79 22.20 -12.60
N GLU A 241 -25.20 22.44 -11.43
CA GLU A 241 -24.54 23.71 -11.10
C GLU A 241 -23.33 23.96 -12.01
N LYS A 242 -22.42 22.99 -12.12
CA LYS A 242 -21.19 23.09 -12.91
C LYS A 242 -21.46 23.39 -14.39
N HIS A 243 -22.52 22.80 -14.95
CA HIS A 243 -22.84 22.93 -16.37
C HIS A 243 -23.90 24.00 -16.67
N ASN A 244 -24.27 24.84 -15.69
CA ASN A 244 -25.14 26.01 -15.91
C ASN A 244 -26.52 25.68 -16.53
N LEU A 245 -27.09 24.49 -16.28
CA LEU A 245 -28.31 24.02 -16.93
C LEU A 245 -29.49 25.00 -16.72
N PHE A 246 -29.72 25.42 -15.47
CA PHE A 246 -30.81 26.34 -15.12
C PHE A 246 -30.52 27.79 -15.55
N ASN A 247 -29.24 28.18 -15.62
CA ASN A 247 -28.85 29.51 -16.12
C ASN A 247 -29.15 29.65 -17.62
N ALA A 248 -29.18 28.54 -18.36
CA ALA A 248 -29.65 28.48 -19.75
C ALA A 248 -31.18 28.37 -19.87
N HIS A 249 -31.93 28.58 -18.79
CA HIS A 249 -33.40 28.52 -18.73
C HIS A 249 -34.02 27.15 -19.04
N HIS A 250 -33.24 26.06 -18.96
CA HIS A 250 -33.79 24.71 -19.01
C HIS A 250 -34.48 24.34 -17.69
N SER A 251 -35.42 23.40 -17.76
CA SER A 251 -36.16 22.89 -16.60
C SER A 251 -36.19 21.37 -16.60
N ILE A 252 -36.30 20.77 -15.40
CA ILE A 252 -36.40 19.32 -15.21
C ILE A 252 -37.84 18.98 -14.83
N LEU A 253 -38.48 18.10 -15.59
CA LEU A 253 -39.78 17.51 -15.24
C LEU A 253 -39.53 16.22 -14.43
N LEU A 254 -40.16 16.10 -13.26
CA LEU A 254 -40.01 14.92 -12.40
C LEU A 254 -40.88 13.75 -12.87
N LYS A 255 -40.62 12.57 -12.30
CA LYS A 255 -41.28 11.29 -12.64
C LYS A 255 -42.80 11.31 -12.44
N ASP A 256 -43.30 12.19 -11.58
CA ASP A 256 -44.74 12.39 -11.36
C ASP A 256 -45.46 13.04 -12.57
N GLY A 257 -44.70 13.49 -13.57
CA GLY A 257 -45.22 14.10 -14.79
C GLY A 257 -45.81 15.49 -14.60
N THR A 258 -45.74 16.07 -13.40
CA THR A 258 -46.39 17.35 -13.06
C THR A 258 -45.44 18.36 -12.42
N THR A 259 -44.49 17.90 -11.60
CA THR A 259 -43.57 18.78 -10.88
C THR A 259 -42.43 19.20 -11.79
N THR A 260 -42.30 20.51 -12.03
CA THR A 260 -41.21 21.09 -12.84
C THR A 260 -40.26 21.90 -11.96
N VAL A 261 -38.98 21.55 -12.01
CA VAL A 261 -37.90 22.24 -11.30
C VAL A 261 -37.16 23.19 -12.26
N LYS A 262 -37.01 24.45 -11.85
CA LYS A 262 -36.46 25.53 -12.70
C LYS A 262 -35.15 26.12 -12.18
N ASP A 263 -34.73 25.74 -10.98
CA ASP A 263 -33.50 26.20 -10.36
C ASP A 263 -32.90 25.11 -9.47
N ILE A 264 -31.64 25.31 -9.07
CA ILE A 264 -30.93 24.33 -8.25
C ILE A 264 -31.48 24.28 -6.82
N ALA A 265 -31.94 25.42 -6.28
CA ALA A 265 -32.50 25.48 -4.95
C ALA A 265 -33.78 24.65 -4.86
N GLY A 266 -34.62 24.70 -5.88
CA GLY A 266 -35.82 23.88 -6.05
C GLY A 266 -35.49 22.40 -6.18
N TRP A 267 -34.46 22.04 -6.97
CA TRP A 267 -33.98 20.65 -7.07
C TRP A 267 -33.56 20.11 -5.70
N LYS A 268 -32.65 20.83 -5.02
CA LYS A 268 -32.15 20.46 -3.68
C LYS A 268 -33.29 20.37 -2.68
N ARG A 269 -34.27 21.28 -2.71
CA ARG A 269 -35.45 21.22 -1.84
C ARG A 269 -36.26 19.96 -2.08
N GLN A 270 -36.60 19.64 -3.34
CA GLN A 270 -37.39 18.46 -3.69
C GLN A 270 -36.71 17.17 -3.22
N VAL A 271 -35.42 17.01 -3.48
CA VAL A 271 -34.65 15.84 -3.01
C VAL A 271 -34.64 15.75 -1.48
N ASN A 272 -34.35 16.87 -0.79
CA ASN A 272 -34.27 16.88 0.67
C ASN A 272 -35.62 16.63 1.34
N ASP A 273 -36.73 17.11 0.78
CA ASP A 273 -38.07 16.88 1.32
C ASP A 273 -38.44 15.38 1.21
N GLN A 274 -38.11 14.73 0.09
CA GLN A 274 -38.29 13.28 -0.06
C GLN A 274 -37.43 12.47 0.92
N LEU A 275 -36.16 12.84 1.10
CA LEU A 275 -35.28 12.20 2.10
C LEU A 275 -35.82 12.40 3.51
N ARG A 276 -36.28 13.60 3.85
CA ARG A 276 -36.88 13.90 5.16
C ARG A 276 -38.13 13.06 5.41
N GLU A 277 -38.99 12.89 4.41
CA GLU A 277 -40.16 12.03 4.52
C GLU A 277 -39.77 10.58 4.78
N ILE A 278 -38.86 10.02 3.97
CA ILE A 278 -38.39 8.63 4.12
C ILE A 278 -37.80 8.41 5.52
N TYR A 279 -36.89 9.26 5.96
CA TYR A 279 -36.23 9.11 7.26
C TYR A 279 -37.13 9.47 8.44
N GLY A 280 -38.19 10.24 8.21
CA GLY A 280 -39.21 10.58 9.21
C GLY A 280 -40.20 9.45 9.47
N LYS A 281 -40.31 8.44 8.58
CA LYS A 281 -41.23 7.32 8.77
C LYS A 281 -40.88 6.54 10.05
N PRO A 282 -41.88 6.10 10.85
CA PRO A 282 -41.65 5.41 12.12
C PRO A 282 -40.78 4.15 11.99
N GLU A 283 -40.92 3.43 10.87
CA GLU A 283 -40.16 2.20 10.59
C GLU A 283 -38.65 2.46 10.46
N MET A 284 -38.28 3.55 9.77
CA MET A 284 -36.89 3.99 9.60
C MET A 284 -36.32 4.56 10.89
N SER A 285 -37.10 5.40 11.58
CA SER A 285 -36.70 5.96 12.87
C SER A 285 -36.46 4.87 13.91
N LYS A 286 -37.31 3.83 13.94
CA LYS A 286 -37.13 2.66 14.81
C LYS A 286 -35.89 1.86 14.43
N ALA A 287 -35.71 1.51 13.15
CA ALA A 287 -34.53 0.77 12.69
C ALA A 287 -33.22 1.50 13.02
N PHE A 288 -33.18 2.81 12.78
CA PHE A 288 -32.04 3.66 13.13
C PHE A 288 -31.81 3.75 14.64
N GLY A 289 -32.89 3.86 15.42
CA GLY A 289 -32.83 3.89 16.88
C GLY A 289 -32.27 2.59 17.48
N ASP A 290 -32.68 1.44 16.93
CA ASP A 290 -32.19 0.13 17.36
C ASP A 290 -30.70 -0.05 17.00
N LEU A 291 -30.29 0.35 15.78
CA LEU A 291 -28.87 0.38 15.38
C LEU A 291 -28.05 1.28 16.32
N LYS A 292 -28.56 2.47 16.67
CA LYS A 292 -27.89 3.41 17.57
C LYS A 292 -27.64 2.79 18.95
N LYS A 293 -28.61 2.07 19.51
CA LYS A 293 -28.49 1.39 20.81
C LYS A 293 -27.45 0.28 20.82
N LEU A 294 -27.27 -0.43 19.70
CA LEU A 294 -26.24 -1.47 19.60
C LEU A 294 -24.82 -0.90 19.69
N LEU A 295 -24.64 0.36 19.31
CA LEU A 295 -23.35 1.03 19.23
C LEU A 295 -22.97 1.80 20.51
N THR A 296 -23.86 1.92 21.51
CA THR A 296 -23.61 2.74 22.72
C THR A 296 -22.78 2.07 23.81
N ASN A 297 -22.29 0.85 23.60
CA ASN A 297 -21.72 0.04 24.68
C ASN A 297 -20.25 0.34 25.00
N ASN A 298 -19.49 0.96 24.10
CA ASN A 298 -18.07 1.29 24.31
C ASN A 298 -17.65 2.55 23.51
N ALA A 299 -16.47 3.09 23.81
CA ALA A 299 -15.98 4.33 23.20
C ALA A 299 -15.86 4.24 21.66
N GLU A 300 -15.43 3.09 21.15
CA GLU A 300 -15.28 2.83 19.71
C GLU A 300 -16.64 2.69 19.00
N GLY A 301 -17.62 2.04 19.65
CA GLY A 301 -19.00 1.99 19.19
C GLY A 301 -19.62 3.38 19.16
N ASN A 302 -19.34 4.22 20.17
CA ASN A 302 -19.78 5.61 20.18
C ASN A 302 -19.17 6.39 19.00
N ARG A 303 -17.90 6.18 18.68
CA ARG A 303 -17.26 6.81 17.51
C ARG A 303 -17.93 6.38 16.19
N LEU A 304 -18.16 5.08 16.00
CA LEU A 304 -18.87 4.56 14.82
C LEU A 304 -20.31 5.12 14.74
N ARG A 305 -20.99 5.21 15.88
CA ARG A 305 -22.33 5.82 15.98
C ARG A 305 -22.32 7.28 15.56
N ASP A 306 -21.33 8.04 16.01
CA ASP A 306 -21.22 9.47 15.70
C ASP A 306 -20.94 9.69 14.20
N ILE A 307 -20.13 8.82 13.57
CA ILE A 307 -19.92 8.79 12.12
C ILE A 307 -21.24 8.51 11.37
N ILE A 308 -21.99 7.49 11.81
CA ILE A 308 -23.28 7.14 11.21
C ILE A 308 -24.33 8.25 11.40
N LEU A 309 -24.28 8.96 12.54
CA LEU A 309 -25.16 10.11 12.81
C LEU A 309 -24.84 11.29 11.90
N ALA A 310 -23.55 11.55 11.64
CA ALA A 310 -23.12 12.59 10.72
C ALA A 310 -23.46 12.23 9.27
N ASN A 311 -23.34 10.95 8.88
CA ASN A 311 -23.51 10.51 7.50
C ASN A 311 -24.30 9.19 7.42
N ARG A 312 -25.64 9.27 7.40
CA ARG A 312 -26.50 8.07 7.31
C ARG A 312 -26.32 7.28 6.00
N ALA A 313 -25.80 7.92 4.95
CA ALA A 313 -25.49 7.29 3.67
C ALA A 313 -24.43 6.18 3.77
N ILE A 314 -23.63 6.13 4.86
CA ILE A 314 -22.64 5.05 5.06
C ILE A 314 -23.28 3.72 5.45
N ILE A 315 -24.50 3.73 6.02
CA ILE A 315 -25.12 2.55 6.64
C ILE A 315 -25.24 1.37 5.67
N PRO A 316 -25.72 1.54 4.41
CA PRO A 316 -25.81 0.43 3.47
C PRO A 316 -24.47 -0.24 3.16
N TYR A 317 -23.37 0.53 3.20
CA TYR A 317 -22.03 0.03 2.92
C TYR A 317 -21.42 -0.72 4.11
N LEU A 318 -21.97 -0.57 5.32
CA LEU A 318 -21.54 -1.36 6.49
C LEU A 318 -21.96 -2.83 6.42
N ALA A 319 -22.84 -3.19 5.48
CA ALA A 319 -23.18 -4.59 5.20
C ALA A 319 -21.99 -5.39 4.65
N ASP A 320 -21.08 -4.72 3.92
CA ASP A 320 -19.81 -5.29 3.45
C ASP A 320 -18.63 -4.42 3.91
N PRO A 321 -18.14 -4.63 5.15
CA PRO A 321 -17.02 -3.86 5.68
C PRO A 321 -15.74 -3.99 4.85
N LYS A 322 -15.52 -5.11 4.14
CA LYS A 322 -14.33 -5.29 3.32
C LYS A 322 -14.36 -4.39 2.10
N SER A 323 -15.50 -4.35 1.41
CA SER A 323 -15.70 -3.43 0.29
C SER A 323 -15.61 -1.98 0.75
N LEU A 324 -16.26 -1.62 1.88
CA LEU A 324 -16.15 -0.27 2.45
C LEU A 324 -14.70 0.12 2.77
N CYS A 325 -13.89 -0.80 3.30
CA CYS A 325 -12.48 -0.57 3.59
C CYS A 325 -11.70 -0.20 2.33
N ILE A 326 -11.87 -1.00 1.26
CA ILE A 326 -11.25 -0.73 -0.04
C ILE A 326 -11.68 0.63 -0.59
N GLN A 327 -12.98 0.95 -0.54
CA GLN A 327 -13.50 2.23 -1.02
C GLN A 327 -12.93 3.43 -0.25
N LEU A 328 -12.69 3.29 1.07
CA LEU A 328 -12.04 4.32 1.87
C LEU A 328 -10.57 4.51 1.47
N TRP A 329 -9.84 3.42 1.22
CA TRP A 329 -8.46 3.52 0.72
C TRP A 329 -8.38 4.26 -0.62
N LEU A 330 -9.27 3.91 -1.56
CA LEU A 330 -9.36 4.59 -2.85
C LEU A 330 -9.77 6.05 -2.71
N HIS A 331 -10.63 6.38 -1.75
CA HIS A 331 -10.97 7.78 -1.45
C HIS A 331 -9.75 8.59 -1.06
N TYR A 332 -8.89 8.06 -0.17
CA TYR A 332 -7.64 8.75 0.18
C TYR A 332 -6.75 8.92 -1.04
N MET A 333 -6.58 7.88 -1.86
CA MET A 333 -5.73 7.95 -3.05
C MET A 333 -6.25 8.97 -4.06
N ASN A 334 -7.57 9.01 -4.29
CA ASN A 334 -8.22 10.00 -5.13
C ASN A 334 -8.09 11.43 -4.58
N SER A 335 -8.10 11.60 -3.25
CA SER A 335 -7.88 12.91 -2.63
C SER A 335 -6.44 13.43 -2.78
N LEU A 336 -5.50 12.52 -3.05
CA LEU A 336 -4.09 12.81 -3.29
C LEU A 336 -3.76 12.90 -4.78
N ASP A 337 -4.74 12.68 -5.65
CA ASP A 337 -4.53 12.79 -7.09
C ASP A 337 -4.13 14.23 -7.41
N LYS A 338 -2.96 14.37 -8.02
CA LYS A 338 -2.42 15.66 -8.48
C LYS A 338 -2.60 15.67 -9.98
N ASP A 339 -3.13 16.77 -10.53
CA ASP A 339 -3.08 16.98 -11.97
C ASP A 339 -1.62 16.80 -12.44
N PHE A 340 -1.39 15.90 -13.39
CA PHE A 340 -0.09 15.75 -14.04
C PHE A 340 0.22 17.05 -14.78
N VAL A 341 0.89 17.99 -14.11
CA VAL A 341 1.53 19.11 -14.77
C VAL A 341 2.64 18.50 -15.60
N THR A 342 2.38 18.34 -16.90
CA THR A 342 3.40 18.02 -17.88
C THR A 342 4.39 19.18 -17.87
N THR A 343 5.44 19.05 -17.06
CA THR A 343 6.65 19.86 -17.25
C THR A 343 7.16 19.52 -18.64
N GLN A 344 6.81 20.36 -19.62
CA GLN A 344 7.53 20.44 -20.87
C GLN A 344 8.99 20.70 -20.48
N ALA A 345 9.84 19.72 -20.74
CA ALA A 345 11.27 19.88 -20.58
C ALA A 345 11.73 21.03 -21.51
N PRO A 346 12.67 21.89 -21.06
CA PRO A 346 13.22 22.96 -21.89
C PRO A 346 13.94 22.44 -23.14
#